data_AF-E8T2S1-F1
#
_entry.id   AF-E8T2S1-F1
#
_cell.length_a   1.000
_cell.length_b   1.000
_cell.length_c   1.000
_cell.angle_alpha   90.00
_cell.angle_beta   90.00
_cell.angle_gamma   90.00
#
_symmetry.space_group_name_H-M   'P 1'
#
loop_
_entity.id
_entity.type
_entity.pdbx_description
1 polymer ?
#
loop_
_entity_poly.entity_id
_entity_poly.type
_entity_poly.pdbx_seq_one_letter_code
_entity_poly.pdbx_strand_id
1 'polypeptide(L)'
;MAKYCELSDFQDSLITGNITDETLSKADAYVDSLLSQIGVDPTVVNPSGYPILKQLAVYFASYLTALELSSGENDVYLQKAKAYKELYEKLEKRLIEYGLRVQTEDETETPIKLTRG
;
A
#
# COMPACT_ATOMS: atom_id res chain seq x y z
N MET A 1 -10.18 -0.52 13.03
CA MET A 1 -10.36 0.37 11.87
C MET A 1 -9.23 0.12 10.93
N ALA A 2 -9.51 0.05 9.64
CA ALA A 2 -8.48 -0.13 8.64
C ALA A 2 -7.52 1.07 8.63
N LYS A 3 -6.23 0.80 8.49
CA LYS A 3 -5.15 1.78 8.66
C LYS A 3 -4.73 2.42 7.34
N TYR A 4 -4.63 1.63 6.27
CA TYR A 4 -4.08 2.12 5.00
C TYR A 4 -5.14 2.44 3.94
N CYS A 5 -6.30 1.80 3.98
CA CYS A 5 -7.39 2.05 3.04
C CYS A 5 -8.76 1.88 3.68
N GLU A 6 -9.77 2.50 3.09
CA GLU A 6 -11.17 2.40 3.50
C GLU A 6 -12.06 1.94 2.34
N LEU A 7 -13.30 1.52 2.63
CA LEU A 7 -14.24 1.00 1.61
C LEU A 7 -14.51 2.01 0.48
N SER A 8 -14.45 3.32 0.75
CA SER A 8 -14.59 4.41 -0.22
C SER A 8 -13.44 4.51 -1.22
N ASP A 9 -12.29 3.89 -0.94
CA ASP A 9 -11.12 3.96 -1.82
C ASP A 9 -11.21 3.03 -3.03
N PHE A 10 -12.17 2.11 -3.02
CA PHE A 10 -12.36 1.12 -4.07
C PHE A 10 -13.32 1.66 -5.14
N GLN A 11 -12.75 1.98 -6.30
CA GLN A 11 -13.51 2.53 -7.43
C GLN A 11 -14.07 1.46 -8.38
N ASP A 12 -13.63 0.22 -8.28
CA ASP A 12 -14.08 -0.84 -9.17
C ASP A 12 -15.40 -1.46 -8.70
N SER A 13 -16.48 -1.03 -9.35
CA SER A 13 -17.85 -1.47 -9.06
C SER A 13 -18.06 -2.99 -9.03
N LEU A 14 -17.21 -3.78 -9.69
CA LEU A 14 -17.33 -5.24 -9.69
C LEU A 14 -16.95 -5.84 -8.33
N ILE A 15 -16.02 -5.22 -7.61
CA ILE A 15 -15.49 -5.75 -6.35
C ILE A 15 -15.87 -4.93 -5.13
N THR A 16 -16.17 -3.63 -5.28
CA THR A 16 -16.45 -2.72 -4.14
C THR A 16 -17.57 -3.24 -3.24
N GLY A 17 -18.61 -3.87 -3.81
CA GLY A 17 -19.71 -4.45 -3.04
C GLY A 17 -19.36 -5.70 -2.23
N ASN A 18 -18.17 -6.28 -2.45
CA ASN A 18 -17.69 -7.50 -1.81
C ASN A 18 -16.46 -7.24 -0.91
N ILE A 19 -15.99 -6.00 -0.80
CA ILE A 19 -14.93 -5.64 0.15
C ILE A 19 -15.53 -5.64 1.55
N THR A 20 -14.91 -6.39 2.46
CA THR A 20 -15.31 -6.47 3.87
C THR A 20 -14.23 -5.91 4.79
N ASP A 21 -14.58 -5.63 6.04
CA ASP A 21 -13.60 -5.25 7.08
C ASP A 21 -12.50 -6.32 7.27
N GLU A 22 -12.82 -7.60 7.01
CA GLU A 22 -11.82 -8.67 7.03
C GLU A 22 -10.81 -8.50 5.88
N THR A 23 -11.29 -8.18 4.68
CA THR A 23 -10.43 -7.87 3.53
C THR A 23 -9.50 -6.70 3.83
N LEU A 24 -10.02 -5.63 4.44
CA LEU A 24 -9.22 -4.48 4.84
C LEU A 24 -8.17 -4.85 5.89
N SER A 25 -8.53 -5.67 6.87
CA SER A 25 -7.61 -6.16 7.90
C SER A 25 -6.48 -7.02 7.32
N LYS A 26 -6.79 -7.87 6.34
CA LYS A 26 -5.77 -8.64 5.59
C LYS A 26 -4.83 -7.73 4.81
N ALA A 27 -5.36 -6.67 4.20
CA ALA A 27 -4.54 -5.70 3.49
C ALA A 27 -3.62 -4.91 4.41
N ASP A 28 -4.12 -4.48 5.58
CA ASP A 28 -3.30 -3.82 6.59
C ASP A 28 -2.16 -4.71 7.07
N ALA A 29 -2.46 -5.97 7.41
CA ALA A 29 -1.46 -6.93 7.84
C ALA A 29 -0.38 -7.18 6.78
N TYR A 30 -0.77 -7.22 5.50
CA TYR A 30 0.16 -7.37 4.39
C TYR A 30 1.10 -6.16 4.25
N VAL A 31 0.56 -4.93 4.30
CA VAL A 31 1.38 -3.71 4.24
C VAL A 31 2.31 -3.63 5.46
N ASP A 32 1.81 -3.92 6.66
CA ASP A 32 2.62 -3.94 7.89
C ASP A 32 3.78 -4.95 7.81
N SER A 33 3.52 -6.13 7.24
CA SER A 33 4.56 -7.14 7.01
C SER A 33 5.61 -6.67 6.01
N LEU A 34 5.20 -5.99 4.94
CA LEU A 34 6.12 -5.43 3.95
C LEU A 34 7.00 -4.34 4.54
N LEU A 35 6.41 -3.45 5.34
CA LEU A 35 7.15 -2.41 6.05
C LEU A 35 8.18 -3.02 7.00
N SER A 36 7.76 -4.02 7.78
CA SER A 36 8.66 -4.74 8.69
C SER A 36 9.80 -5.44 7.93
N GLN A 37 9.52 -5.98 6.74
CA GLN A 37 10.53 -6.64 5.89
C GLN A 37 11.60 -5.67 5.38
N ILE A 38 11.24 -4.42 5.10
CA ILE A 38 12.20 -3.37 4.69
C ILE A 38 12.82 -2.63 5.89
N GLY A 39 12.58 -3.10 7.12
CA GLY A 39 13.13 -2.51 8.35
C GLY A 39 12.42 -1.24 8.82
N VAL A 40 11.20 -0.98 8.35
CA VAL A 40 10.37 0.14 8.80
C VAL A 40 9.35 -0.36 9.82
N ASP A 41 9.32 0.25 10.99
CA ASP A 41 8.30 -0.05 11.99
C ASP A 41 6.93 0.50 11.51
N PRO A 42 5.94 -0.37 11.23
CA PRO A 42 4.64 0.09 10.77
C PRO A 42 3.93 0.97 11.80
N THR A 43 4.18 0.80 13.10
CA THR A 43 3.46 1.53 14.16
C THR A 43 3.76 3.03 14.16
N VAL A 44 4.92 3.44 13.65
CA VAL A 44 5.35 4.84 13.56
C VAL A 44 5.08 5.47 12.19
N VAL A 45 4.68 4.67 11.19
CA VAL A 45 4.35 5.15 9.85
C VAL A 45 2.98 5.81 9.86
N ASN A 46 2.92 7.07 9.40
CA ASN A 46 1.65 7.73 9.09
C ASN A 46 1.25 7.42 7.63
N PRO A 47 0.19 6.63 7.39
CA PRO A 47 -0.26 6.26 6.04
C PRO A 47 -0.57 7.47 5.16
N SER A 48 -1.04 8.57 5.75
CA SER A 48 -1.40 9.80 5.03
C SER A 48 -0.22 10.45 4.31
N GLY A 49 1.01 10.26 4.82
CA GLY A 49 2.23 10.76 4.20
C GLY A 49 2.71 9.93 3.00
N TYR A 50 2.14 8.73 2.82
CA TYR A 50 2.60 7.77 1.82
C TYR A 50 1.42 7.23 1.00
N PRO A 51 0.94 7.98 -0.01
CA PRO A 51 -0.15 7.54 -0.89
C PRO A 51 0.11 6.17 -1.55
N ILE A 52 1.38 5.79 -1.70
CA ILE A 52 1.77 4.49 -2.23
C ILE A 52 1.34 3.32 -1.34
N LEU A 53 1.35 3.48 -0.01
CA LEU A 53 0.92 2.44 0.93
C LEU A 53 -0.60 2.22 0.84
N LYS A 54 -1.35 3.31 0.71
CA LYS A 54 -2.78 3.25 0.44
C LYS A 54 -3.08 2.55 -0.88
N GLN A 55 -2.40 2.92 -1.97
CA GLN A 55 -2.58 2.27 -3.27
C GLN A 55 -2.25 0.78 -3.21
N LEU A 56 -1.16 0.41 -2.53
CA LEU A 56 -0.77 -0.98 -2.33
C LEU A 56 -1.86 -1.76 -1.58
N ALA A 57 -2.37 -1.22 -0.48
CA ALA A 57 -3.46 -1.83 0.29
C ALA A 57 -4.73 -2.01 -0.55
N VAL A 58 -5.13 -0.99 -1.31
CA VAL A 58 -6.30 -1.05 -2.21
C VAL A 58 -6.14 -2.14 -3.27
N TYR A 59 -5.00 -2.19 -3.98
CA TYR A 59 -4.80 -3.21 -5.01
C TYR A 59 -4.70 -4.63 -4.44
N PHE A 60 -4.07 -4.80 -3.28
CA PHE A 60 -3.99 -6.10 -2.63
C PHE A 60 -5.36 -6.59 -2.13
N ALA A 61 -6.14 -5.73 -1.49
CA ALA A 61 -7.52 -6.04 -1.11
C ALA A 61 -8.39 -6.37 -2.33
N SER A 62 -8.25 -5.59 -3.40
CA SER A 62 -8.95 -5.81 -4.67
C SER A 62 -8.61 -7.15 -5.30
N TYR A 63 -7.33 -7.53 -5.24
CA TYR A 63 -6.85 -8.83 -5.68
C TYR A 63 -7.48 -9.97 -4.88
N LEU A 64 -7.47 -9.89 -3.54
CA LEU A 64 -8.05 -10.92 -2.67
C LEU A 64 -9.54 -11.13 -2.97
N THR A 65 -10.31 -10.06 -3.02
CA THR A 65 -11.74 -10.14 -3.29
C THR A 65 -12.02 -10.67 -4.70
N ALA A 66 -11.28 -10.22 -5.71
CA ALA A 66 -11.42 -10.74 -7.06
C ALA A 66 -11.08 -12.23 -7.14
N LEU A 67 -10.09 -12.70 -6.38
CA LEU A 67 -9.73 -14.12 -6.30
C LEU A 67 -10.83 -14.95 -5.63
N GLU A 68 -11.39 -14.46 -4.52
CA GLU A 68 -12.50 -15.11 -3.80
C GLU A 68 -13.77 -15.22 -4.63
N LEU A 69 -14.06 -14.23 -5.48
CA LEU A 69 -15.21 -14.23 -6.38
C LEU A 69 -15.01 -15.07 -7.65
N SER A 70 -13.77 -15.37 -8.02
CA SER A 70 -13.48 -16.09 -9.25
C SER A 70 -13.97 -17.54 -9.17
N SER A 71 -14.72 -17.97 -10.19
CA SER A 71 -15.32 -19.31 -10.24
C SER A 71 -14.78 -20.19 -11.38
N GLY A 72 -13.67 -19.82 -12.02
CA GLY A 72 -13.02 -20.61 -13.07
C GLY A 72 -12.05 -19.83 -13.96
N GLU A 73 -11.45 -20.51 -14.95
CA GLU A 73 -10.36 -19.96 -15.79
C GLU A 73 -10.75 -18.79 -16.70
N ASN A 74 -12.03 -18.65 -17.07
CA ASN A 74 -12.54 -17.58 -17.94
C ASN A 74 -13.34 -16.50 -17.18
N ASP A 75 -13.17 -16.45 -15.87
CA ASP A 75 -13.89 -15.53 -15.03
C ASP A 75 -13.33 -14.09 -15.13
N VAL A 76 -14.22 -13.10 -15.26
CA VAL A 76 -13.87 -11.68 -15.28
C VAL A 76 -13.16 -11.28 -14.00
N TYR A 77 -13.55 -11.84 -12.85
CA TYR A 77 -12.88 -11.64 -11.57
C TYR A 77 -11.47 -12.22 -11.57
N LEU A 78 -11.23 -13.37 -12.22
CA LEU A 78 -9.87 -13.92 -12.34
C LEU A 78 -8.96 -13.01 -13.19
N GLN A 79 -9.48 -12.45 -14.27
CA GLN A 79 -8.73 -11.48 -15.09
C GLN A 79 -8.42 -10.21 -14.29
N LYS A 80 -9.39 -9.71 -13.51
CA LYS A 80 -9.19 -8.58 -12.60
C LYS A 80 -8.17 -8.89 -11.51
N ALA A 81 -8.23 -10.07 -10.89
CA ALA A 81 -7.26 -10.51 -9.91
C ALA A 81 -5.84 -10.50 -10.50
N LYS A 82 -5.65 -11.01 -11.72
CA LYS A 82 -4.35 -10.94 -12.42
C LYS A 82 -3.89 -9.49 -12.63
N ALA A 83 -4.78 -8.59 -13.07
CA ALA A 83 -4.44 -7.18 -13.26
C ALA A 83 -4.06 -6.47 -11.94
N TYR A 84 -4.84 -6.68 -10.88
CA TYR A 84 -4.51 -6.14 -9.55
C TYR A 84 -3.21 -6.71 -9.01
N LYS A 85 -2.94 -8.00 -9.29
CA LYS A 85 -1.69 -8.65 -8.92
C LYS A 85 -0.49 -7.95 -9.51
N GLU A 86 -0.50 -7.71 -10.81
CA GLU A 86 0.58 -6.99 -11.49
C GLU A 86 0.79 -5.57 -10.92
N LEU A 87 -0.30 -4.89 -10.56
CA LEU A 87 -0.25 -3.54 -9.99
C LEU A 87 0.36 -3.54 -8.58
N TYR A 88 -0.11 -4.40 -7.66
CA TYR A 88 0.42 -4.41 -6.30
C TYR A 88 1.86 -4.95 -6.28
N GLU A 89 2.21 -5.97 -7.08
CA GLU A 89 3.58 -6.50 -7.15
C GLU A 89 4.58 -5.45 -7.67
N LYS A 90 4.14 -4.59 -8.61
CA LYS A 90 4.97 -3.48 -9.09
C LYS A 90 5.22 -2.44 -8.00
N LEU A 91 4.20 -2.13 -7.20
CA LEU A 91 4.35 -1.21 -6.06
C LEU A 91 5.19 -1.84 -4.95
N GLU A 92 4.98 -3.12 -4.65
CA GLU A 92 5.75 -3.90 -3.68
C GLU A 92 7.23 -3.90 -4.05
N LYS A 93 7.58 -4.28 -5.28
CA LYS A 93 8.97 -4.26 -5.75
C LYS A 93 9.59 -2.88 -5.63
N ARG A 94 8.85 -1.83 -5.97
CA ARG A 94 9.33 -0.45 -5.83
C ARG A 94 9.54 -0.08 -4.35
N LEU A 95 8.67 -0.52 -3.46
CA LEU A 95 8.79 -0.29 -2.02
C LEU A 95 10.00 -1.04 -1.44
N ILE A 96 10.27 -2.26 -1.90
CA ILE A 96 11.43 -3.06 -1.49
C ILE A 96 12.73 -2.46 -2.05
N GLU A 97 12.75 -2.05 -3.32
CA GLU A 97 13.95 -1.56 -4.01
C GLU A 97 14.37 -0.16 -3.53
N TYR A 98 13.40 0.73 -3.30
CA TYR A 98 13.68 2.13 -2.93
C TYR A 98 13.41 2.44 -1.46
N GLY A 99 12.84 1.49 -0.72
CA GLY A 99 12.31 1.72 0.62
C GLY A 99 11.11 2.67 0.63
N LEU A 100 10.62 2.96 1.83
CA LEU A 100 10.00 4.26 2.06
C LEU A 100 11.13 5.27 2.05
N ARG A 101 11.27 6.02 0.95
CA ARG A 101 12.02 7.28 1.03
C ARG A 101 11.26 8.16 2.01
N VAL A 102 11.69 8.12 3.27
CA VAL A 102 11.44 9.20 4.22
C VAL A 102 11.86 10.44 3.44
N GLN A 103 10.94 11.38 3.24
CA GLN A 103 11.36 12.74 2.95
C GLN A 103 12.12 13.17 4.21
N THR A 104 13.40 12.84 4.27
CA THR A 104 14.33 13.60 5.09
C THR A 104 14.32 14.96 4.42
N GLU A 105 13.44 15.85 4.90
CA GLU A 105 13.82 17.24 5.09
C GLU A 105 15.09 17.21 5.96
N ASP A 106 16.22 16.91 5.33
CA ASP A 106 17.53 17.33 5.79
C ASP A 106 17.62 18.83 5.44
N GLU A 107 16.75 19.62 6.06
CA GLU A 107 17.01 21.04 6.29
C GLU A 107 17.90 21.13 7.54
N THR A 108 19.09 20.53 7.48
CA THR A 108 20.20 20.99 8.32
C THR A 108 20.91 22.13 7.62
N GLU A 109 20.20 23.23 7.33
CA GLU A 109 20.88 24.52 7.18
C GLU A 109 21.22 25.02 8.59
N THR A 110 22.29 24.47 9.17
CA THR A 110 23.00 25.18 10.23
C THR A 110 23.86 26.24 9.55
N PRO A 111 23.57 27.55 9.69
CA PRO A 111 24.53 28.55 9.26
C PRO A 111 25.73 28.47 10.22
N ILE A 112 26.81 27.84 9.74
CA ILE A 112 28.14 27.99 10.34
C ILE A 112 28.47 29.48 10.25
N LYS A 113 28.28 30.21 11.36
CA LYS A 113 28.88 31.53 11.53
C LYS A 113 30.39 31.34 11.64
N LEU A 114 31.06 31.41 10.50
CA LEU A 114 32.50 31.58 10.42
C LEU A 114 32.84 32.94 11.03
N THR A 115 33.39 32.93 12.24
CA THR A 115 34.05 34.11 12.82
C THR A 115 35.24 34.51 11.96
N ARG A 116 35.25 35.76 11.47
CA ARG A 116 36.46 36.52 11.11
C ARG A 116 36.14 38.01 10.95
N GLY A 117 36.80 38.84 11.77
CA GLY A 117 36.74 40.31 11.71
C GLY A 117 36.86 40.92 13.09
#